data_AF-A0A814BYK7-F1
#
_entry.id   AF-A0A814BYK7-F1
#
_cell.length_a   1.000
_cell.length_b   1.000
_cell.length_c   1.000
_cell.angle_alpha   90.00
_cell.angle_beta   90.00
_cell.angle_gamma   90.00
#
_symmetry.space_group_name_H-M   'P 1'
#
loop_
_entity.id
_entity.type
_entity.pdbx_description
1 polymer ?
#
loop_
_entity_poly.entity_id
_entity_poly.type
_entity_poly.pdbx_seq_one_letter_code
_entity_poly.pdbx_strand_id
1 'polypeptide(L)'
;MLLSFNDLFSFNSPFNLLRILHLYNCPSKKFISYLPNLTYLPDLSSLNLKICDQSINLNNIYQIILTLPKLKICNIKTNNNLKFSSSSILSINQNLSQIERLDIRGHCDLNECLSIVSHTHQLSHLVYIQTNPIH
;
A
#
# COMPACT_ATOMS: atom_id res chain seq x y z
N MET A 1 -13.61 6.08 26.29
CA MET A 1 -14.14 5.62 24.99
C MET A 1 -12.93 5.46 24.07
N LEU A 2 -12.56 4.24 23.69
CA LEU A 2 -11.46 4.02 22.76
C LEU A 2 -11.96 4.34 21.35
N LEU A 3 -11.36 5.32 20.70
CA LEU A 3 -11.61 5.60 19.29
C LEU A 3 -11.25 4.35 18.49
N SER A 4 -12.16 3.88 17.64
CA SER A 4 -11.84 2.81 16.70
C SER A 4 -10.87 3.34 15.65
N PHE A 5 -10.12 2.44 15.00
CA PHE A 5 -9.20 2.83 13.92
C PHE A 5 -9.93 3.59 12.79
N ASN A 6 -11.22 3.31 12.57
CA ASN A 6 -12.06 4.08 11.64
C ASN A 6 -12.25 5.54 12.06
N ASP A 7 -12.43 5.77 13.35
CA ASP A 7 -12.63 7.12 13.88
C ASP A 7 -11.33 7.95 13.76
N LEU A 8 -10.17 7.29 13.81
CA LEU A 8 -8.86 7.91 13.62
C LEU A 8 -8.59 8.33 12.16
N PHE A 9 -9.25 7.72 11.16
CA PHE A 9 -8.98 8.00 9.75
C PHE A 9 -10.25 8.41 9.01
N SER A 10 -11.06 9.26 9.60
CA SER A 10 -12.24 9.86 8.96
C SER A 10 -11.93 11.24 8.38
N PHE A 11 -12.82 11.78 7.54
CA PHE A 11 -12.69 13.13 6.98
C PHE A 11 -12.57 14.23 8.06
N ASN A 12 -13.21 14.03 9.22
CA ASN A 12 -13.17 14.95 10.36
C ASN A 12 -12.07 14.60 11.38
N SER A 13 -11.15 13.72 11.00
CA SER A 13 -10.11 13.24 11.88
C SER A 13 -9.10 14.34 12.24
N PRO A 14 -8.61 14.39 13.50
CA PRO A 14 -7.48 15.25 13.88
C PRO A 14 -6.17 14.85 13.18
N PHE A 15 -6.14 13.72 12.47
CA PHE A 15 -4.97 13.22 11.75
C PHE A 15 -4.86 13.74 10.31
N ASN A 16 -5.59 14.78 9.92
CA ASN A 16 -5.48 15.40 8.59
C ASN A 16 -4.05 15.90 8.25
N LEU A 17 -3.23 16.19 9.27
CA LEU A 17 -1.81 16.55 9.15
C LEU A 17 -0.85 15.36 9.17
N LEU A 18 -1.35 14.12 9.27
CA LEU A 18 -0.52 12.92 9.34
C LEU A 18 0.21 12.71 8.00
N ARG A 19 1.54 12.88 8.04
CA ARG A 19 2.39 12.75 6.85
C ARG A 19 3.02 11.38 6.68
N ILE A 20 3.23 10.67 7.77
CA ILE A 20 3.98 9.42 7.79
C ILE A 20 3.18 8.40 8.59
N LEU A 21 2.91 7.25 7.98
CA LEU A 21 2.22 6.15 8.63
C LEU A 21 3.07 4.87 8.55
N HIS A 22 3.29 4.28 9.72
CA HIS A 22 4.02 3.03 9.89
C HIS A 22 3.08 1.98 10.48
N LEU A 23 2.89 0.88 9.76
CA LEU A 23 2.02 -0.20 10.18
C LEU A 23 2.78 -1.52 10.08
N TYR A 24 3.11 -2.05 11.24
CA TYR A 24 3.91 -3.26 11.37
C TYR A 24 3.12 -4.32 12.14
N ASN A 25 3.11 -5.56 11.62
CA ASN A 25 2.49 -6.71 12.27
C ASN A 25 1.02 -6.49 12.67
N CYS A 26 0.29 -5.63 11.94
CA CYS A 26 -1.12 -5.42 12.19
C CYS A 26 -1.90 -6.71 11.82
N PRO A 27 -2.98 -7.06 12.54
CA PRO A 27 -3.90 -8.10 12.14
C PRO A 27 -4.62 -7.69 10.84
N SER A 28 -3.94 -7.95 9.73
CA SER A 28 -4.39 -8.13 8.36
C SER A 28 -5.87 -7.89 8.07
N LYS A 29 -6.77 -8.76 8.54
CA LYS A 29 -8.21 -8.71 8.23
C LYS A 29 -8.86 -7.41 8.67
N LYS A 30 -8.52 -6.93 9.87
CA LYS A 30 -9.02 -5.63 10.36
C LYS A 30 -8.34 -4.50 9.60
N PHE A 31 -7.04 -4.58 9.39
CA PHE A 31 -6.30 -3.52 8.72
C PHE A 31 -6.76 -3.26 7.28
N ILE A 32 -6.95 -4.30 6.46
CA ILE A 32 -7.41 -4.14 5.08
C ILE A 32 -8.75 -3.42 5.02
N SER A 33 -9.65 -3.71 5.96
CA SER A 33 -10.94 -3.03 6.03
C SER A 33 -10.82 -1.52 6.27
N TYR A 34 -9.67 -1.06 6.75
CA TYR A 34 -9.39 0.35 7.02
C TYR A 34 -8.49 1.02 5.98
N LEU A 35 -7.86 0.26 5.08
CA LEU A 35 -7.03 0.83 4.02
C LEU A 35 -7.76 1.89 3.18
N PRO A 36 -9.05 1.72 2.80
CA PRO A 36 -9.76 2.75 2.04
C PRO A 36 -9.78 4.11 2.74
N ASN A 37 -9.75 4.12 4.07
CA ASN A 37 -9.77 5.34 4.88
C ASN A 37 -8.47 6.14 4.78
N LEU A 38 -7.36 5.55 4.31
CA LEU A 38 -6.13 6.30 4.05
C LEU A 38 -6.33 7.41 3.01
N THR A 39 -7.34 7.27 2.14
CA THR A 39 -7.71 8.33 1.19
C THR A 39 -8.20 9.61 1.86
N TYR A 40 -8.62 9.55 3.12
CA TYR A 40 -8.99 10.72 3.93
C TYR A 40 -7.79 11.41 4.59
N LEU A 41 -6.56 10.96 4.34
CA LEU A 41 -5.34 11.59 4.84
C LEU A 41 -4.69 12.45 3.74
N PRO A 42 -5.07 13.75 3.61
CA PRO A 42 -4.66 14.58 2.48
C PRO A 42 -3.16 14.86 2.44
N ASP A 43 -2.46 14.74 3.57
CA ASP A 43 -1.03 15.02 3.71
C ASP A 43 -0.15 13.77 3.82
N LEU A 44 -0.74 12.57 3.72
CA LEU A 44 0.03 11.33 3.81
C LEU A 44 1.00 11.21 2.64
N SER A 45 2.29 11.32 2.95
CA SER A 45 3.39 11.33 1.97
C SER A 45 4.29 10.11 2.05
N SER A 46 4.28 9.42 3.19
CA SER A 46 5.02 8.18 3.40
C SER A 46 4.16 7.10 4.06
N LEU A 47 4.16 5.91 3.46
CA LEU A 47 3.46 4.74 3.98
C LEU A 47 4.41 3.54 4.06
N ASN A 48 4.54 2.97 5.26
CA ASN A 48 5.30 1.76 5.49
C ASN A 48 4.37 0.66 6.01
N LEU A 49 4.22 -0.41 5.24
CA LEU A 49 3.37 -1.57 5.55
C LEU A 49 4.25 -2.81 5.70
N LYS A 50 4.08 -3.54 6.81
CA LYS A 50 4.57 -4.91 6.95
C LYS A 50 3.41 -5.85 7.21
N ILE A 51 3.14 -6.68 6.22
CA ILE A 51 2.03 -7.60 6.15
C ILE A 51 2.51 -9.01 6.49
N CYS A 52 1.90 -9.61 7.51
CA CYS A 52 2.28 -10.94 8.00
C CYS A 52 1.23 -12.02 7.76
N ASP A 53 0.02 -11.69 7.29
CA ASP A 53 -1.04 -12.67 7.02
C ASP A 53 -1.03 -13.12 5.55
N GLN A 54 -1.27 -14.42 5.35
CA GLN A 54 -1.27 -15.13 4.08
C GLN A 54 -2.61 -15.02 3.33
N SER A 55 -3.69 -14.58 3.99
CA SER A 55 -5.02 -14.51 3.37
C SER A 55 -5.34 -13.16 2.72
N ILE A 56 -4.37 -12.26 2.56
CA ILE A 56 -4.62 -10.88 2.11
C ILE A 56 -4.51 -10.77 0.59
N ASN A 57 -5.54 -10.22 -0.05
CA ASN A 57 -5.43 -9.77 -1.43
C ASN A 57 -4.67 -8.43 -1.48
N LEU A 58 -3.48 -8.44 -2.10
CA LEU A 58 -2.65 -7.24 -2.24
C LEU A 58 -3.19 -6.24 -3.27
N ASN A 59 -4.05 -6.67 -4.21
CA ASN A 59 -4.56 -5.79 -5.27
C ASN A 59 -5.26 -4.56 -4.70
N ASN A 60 -6.06 -4.73 -3.64
CA ASN A 60 -6.75 -3.63 -2.98
C ASN A 60 -5.76 -2.65 -2.33
N ILE A 61 -4.65 -3.17 -1.79
CA ILE A 61 -3.61 -2.34 -1.19
C ILE A 61 -2.96 -1.48 -2.27
N TYR A 62 -2.55 -2.11 -3.37
CA TYR A 62 -1.92 -1.41 -4.48
C TYR A 62 -2.86 -0.39 -5.15
N GLN A 63 -4.15 -0.71 -5.31
CA GLN A 63 -5.14 0.26 -5.80
C GLN A 63 -5.23 1.49 -4.91
N ILE A 64 -5.23 1.31 -3.60
CA ILE A 64 -5.34 2.40 -2.65
C ILE A 64 -4.07 3.24 -2.66
N ILE A 65 -2.88 2.64 -2.55
CA ILE A 65 -1.63 3.44 -2.51
C ILE A 65 -1.42 4.24 -3.80
N LEU A 66 -1.81 3.68 -4.95
CA LEU A 66 -1.65 4.34 -6.25
C LEU A 66 -2.60 5.54 -6.40
N THR A 67 -3.71 5.56 -5.65
CA THR A 67 -4.72 6.63 -5.68
C THR A 67 -4.49 7.70 -4.61
N LEU A 68 -3.53 7.52 -3.69
CA LEU A 68 -3.23 8.51 -2.66
C LEU A 68 -2.52 9.74 -3.26
N PRO A 69 -3.12 10.94 -3.16
CA PRO A 69 -2.73 12.09 -3.99
C PRO A 69 -1.35 12.66 -3.64
N LYS A 70 -0.88 12.50 -2.40
CA LYS A 70 0.43 13.01 -1.95
C LYS A 70 1.41 11.92 -1.57
N LEU A 71 1.08 10.65 -1.78
CA LEU A 71 1.97 9.55 -1.40
C LEU A 71 3.19 9.52 -2.34
N LYS A 72 4.35 9.87 -1.78
CA LYS A 72 5.64 9.89 -2.49
C LYS A 72 6.48 8.65 -2.20
N ILE A 73 6.37 8.12 -0.98
CA ILE A 73 7.18 7.01 -0.50
C ILE A 73 6.27 5.88 -0.05
N CYS A 74 6.42 4.71 -0.66
CA CYS A 74 5.72 3.52 -0.25
C CYS A 74 6.68 2.36 -0.03
N ASN A 75 6.58 1.71 1.13
CA ASN A 75 7.31 0.49 1.44
C ASN A 75 6.31 -0.59 1.84
N ILE A 76 6.31 -1.69 1.10
CA ILE A 76 5.44 -2.84 1.34
C ILE A 76 6.33 -4.06 1.51
N LYS A 77 6.36 -4.58 2.73
CA LYS A 77 7.00 -5.84 3.07
C LYS A 77 5.95 -6.90 3.35
N THR A 78 5.94 -7.97 2.59
CA THR A 78 5.12 -9.17 2.82
C THR A 78 6.02 -10.35 3.15
N ASN A 79 5.59 -11.18 4.09
CA ASN A 79 6.28 -12.42 4.45
C ASN A 79 5.76 -13.65 3.68
N ASN A 80 4.82 -13.49 2.74
CA ASN A 80 3.96 -14.57 2.29
C ASN A 80 3.72 -14.60 0.77
N ASN A 81 3.47 -15.81 0.24
CA ASN A 81 3.01 -16.10 -1.13
C ASN A 81 1.59 -15.55 -1.37
N LEU A 82 1.47 -14.24 -1.58
CA LEU A 82 0.19 -13.61 -1.87
C LEU A 82 0.00 -13.58 -3.38
N LYS A 83 -1.05 -14.25 -3.87
CA LYS A 83 -1.44 -14.16 -5.29
C LYS A 83 -1.88 -12.73 -5.57
N PHE A 84 -1.16 -12.05 -6.44
CA PHE A 84 -1.59 -10.80 -7.01
C PHE A 84 -2.13 -11.07 -8.43
N SER A 85 -2.97 -10.16 -8.91
CA SER A 85 -3.51 -10.26 -10.27
C SER A 85 -3.48 -8.87 -10.89
N SER A 86 -2.55 -8.66 -11.80
CA SER A 86 -2.32 -7.37 -12.50
C SER A 86 -3.58 -6.85 -13.19
N SER A 87 -4.49 -7.74 -13.60
CA SER A 87 -5.78 -7.38 -14.19
C SER A 87 -6.65 -6.49 -13.30
N SER A 88 -6.45 -6.52 -11.98
CA SER A 88 -7.19 -5.70 -11.02
C SER A 88 -6.67 -4.26 -10.93
N ILE A 89 -5.40 -4.01 -11.26
CA ILE A 89 -4.82 -2.65 -11.21
C ILE A 89 -5.22 -1.84 -12.45
N LEU A 90 -5.46 -2.51 -13.58
CA LEU A 90 -5.80 -1.86 -14.86
C LEU A 90 -7.10 -1.03 -14.84
N SER A 91 -7.93 -1.17 -13.80
CA SER A 91 -9.16 -0.37 -13.61
C SER A 91 -8.93 0.94 -12.85
N ILE A 92 -7.71 1.23 -12.38
CA ILE A 92 -7.40 2.52 -11.78
C ILE A 92 -7.42 3.56 -12.91
N ASN A 93 -8.45 4.41 -12.91
CA ASN A 93 -8.57 5.56 -13.80
C ASN A 93 -7.22 6.30 -13.89
N GLN A 94 -6.89 6.82 -15.07
CA GLN A 94 -5.63 7.42 -15.57
C GLN A 94 -4.86 8.42 -14.68
N ASN A 95 -5.26 8.62 -13.42
CA ASN A 95 -4.48 9.34 -12.42
C ASN A 95 -3.22 8.56 -12.09
N LEU A 96 -2.12 9.06 -12.64
CA LEU A 96 -0.78 8.57 -12.39
C LEU A 96 -0.40 8.85 -10.93
N SER A 97 0.11 7.81 -10.27
CA SER A 97 0.58 7.93 -8.90
C SER A 97 1.78 8.87 -8.81
N GLN A 98 1.84 9.63 -7.71
CA GLN A 98 2.94 10.55 -7.38
C GLN A 98 4.09 9.84 -6.62
N ILE A 99 4.09 8.51 -6.58
CA ILE A 99 5.12 7.74 -5.89
C ILE A 99 6.47 7.94 -6.60
N GLU A 100 7.41 8.51 -5.86
CA GLU A 100 8.81 8.73 -6.26
C GLU A 100 9.71 7.58 -5.82
N ARG A 101 9.36 6.92 -4.70
CA ARG A 101 10.08 5.79 -4.13
C ARG A 101 9.15 4.65 -3.75
N LEU A 102 9.42 3.48 -4.33
CA LEU A 102 8.68 2.26 -4.09
C LEU A 102 9.64 1.15 -3.62
N ASP A 103 9.36 0.56 -2.47
CA ASP A 103 10.09 -0.59 -1.92
C ASP A 103 9.11 -1.75 -1.76
N ILE A 104 9.25 -2.78 -2.61
CA ILE A 104 8.42 -3.98 -2.58
C ILE A 104 9.33 -5.15 -2.20
N ARG A 105 9.08 -5.73 -1.02
CA ARG A 105 9.80 -6.89 -0.52
C ARG A 105 8.86 -8.03 -0.20
N GLY A 106 9.18 -9.21 -0.68
CA GLY A 106 8.40 -10.43 -0.43
C GLY A 106 8.05 -11.13 -1.74
N HIS A 107 6.98 -11.91 -1.72
CA HIS A 107 6.62 -12.78 -2.85
C HIS A 107 5.57 -12.13 -3.77
N CYS A 108 5.92 -11.04 -4.44
CA CYS A 108 5.26 -10.68 -5.70
C CYS A 108 6.21 -11.05 -6.84
N ASP A 109 5.68 -11.56 -7.95
CA ASP A 109 6.51 -11.84 -9.11
C ASP A 109 6.93 -10.54 -9.80
N LEU A 110 7.89 -10.65 -10.72
CA LEU A 110 8.43 -9.49 -11.42
C LEU A 110 7.37 -8.81 -12.30
N ASN A 111 6.51 -9.57 -12.97
CA ASN A 111 5.46 -9.01 -13.84
C ASN A 111 4.43 -8.22 -13.02
N GLU A 112 4.10 -8.71 -11.83
CA GLU A 112 3.23 -8.03 -10.87
C GLU A 112 3.86 -6.71 -10.42
N CYS A 113 5.14 -6.74 -10.03
CA CYS A 113 5.89 -5.52 -9.71
C CYS A 113 5.90 -4.53 -10.88
N LEU A 114 6.17 -4.99 -12.09
CA LEU A 114 6.17 -4.16 -13.31
C LEU A 114 4.80 -3.54 -13.58
N SER A 115 3.71 -4.26 -13.31
CA SER A 115 2.36 -3.72 -13.45
C SER A 115 2.04 -2.60 -12.46
N ILE A 116 2.66 -2.59 -11.28
CA ILE A 116 2.52 -1.48 -10.32
C ILE A 116 3.37 -0.29 -10.79
N VAL A 117 4.61 -0.57 -11.20
CA VAL A 117 5.56 0.45 -11.67
C VAL A 117 5.04 1.21 -12.90
N SER A 118 4.27 0.54 -13.78
CA SER A 118 3.65 1.21 -14.94
C SER A 118 2.64 2.29 -14.56
N HIS A 119 2.21 2.38 -13.30
CA HIS A 119 1.29 3.40 -12.79
C HIS A 119 2.00 4.48 -11.95
N THR A 120 3.33 4.43 -11.82
CA THR A 120 4.16 5.35 -11.03
C THR A 120 5.17 6.08 -11.92
N HIS A 121 4.74 7.05 -12.72
CA HIS A 121 5.63 7.71 -13.69
C HIS A 121 6.71 8.62 -13.06
N GLN A 122 6.55 9.01 -11.80
CA GLN A 122 7.55 9.80 -11.06
C GLN A 122 8.57 8.93 -10.32
N LEU A 123 8.49 7.60 -10.49
CA LEU A 123 9.36 6.66 -9.77
C LEU A 123 10.82 6.88 -10.16
N SER A 124 11.61 7.35 -9.20
CA SER A 124 13.06 7.53 -9.34
C SER A 124 13.84 6.47 -8.57
N HIS A 125 13.19 5.75 -7.66
CA HIS A 125 13.83 4.74 -6.83
C HIS A 125 12.91 3.52 -6.61
N LEU A 126 13.29 2.39 -7.20
CA LEU A 126 12.63 1.09 -7.01
C LEU A 126 13.54 0.15 -6.24
N VAL A 127 13.02 -0.43 -5.16
CA VAL A 127 13.59 -1.62 -4.53
C VAL A 127 12.62 -2.76 -4.75
N TYR A 128 13.12 -3.82 -5.39
CA TYR A 128 12.38 -5.07 -5.56
C TYR A 128 13.23 -6.19 -4.97
N ILE A 129 12.69 -6.88 -3.96
CA ILE A 129 13.33 -8.05 -3.37
C ILE A 129 12.32 -9.18 -3.33
N GLN A 130 12.48 -10.13 -4.25
CA GLN A 130 11.76 -11.39 -4.20
C GLN A 130 12.38 -12.29 -3.14
N THR A 131 11.62 -12.64 -2.11
CA THR A 131 12.01 -13.74 -1.23
C THR A 131 11.46 -15.02 -1.86
N ASN A 132 12.29 -16.05 -2.02
CA ASN A 132 11.80 -17.38 -2.40
C ASN A 132 11.33 -18.12 -1.14
N PRO A 133 10.37 -19.05 -1.25
CA PRO A 133 9.92 -19.80 -0.09
C PRO A 133 11.10 -20.64 0.38
N ILE A 134 11.48 -20.48 1.65
CA ILE A 134 12.35 -21.45 2.30
C ILE A 134 11.47 -22.71 2.41
N HIS A 135 11.81 -23.73 1.60
CA HIS A 135 11.16 -25.04 1.61
C HIS A 135 11.24 -25.71 2.98
#